data_AF-A0A085ZEA1-F1
#
_entry.id   AF-A0A085ZEA1-F1
#
_cell.length_a   1.000
_cell.length_b   1.000
_cell.length_c   1.000
_cell.angle_alpha   90.00
_cell.angle_beta   90.00
_cell.angle_gamma   90.00
#
_symmetry.space_group_name_H-M   'P 1'
#
loop_
_entity.id
_entity.type
_entity.pdbx_description
1 polymer ?
#
loop_
_entity_poly.entity_id
_entity_poly.type
_entity_poly.pdbx_seq_one_letter_code
_entity_poly.pdbx_strand_id
1 'polypeptide(L)'
;MDSTIILNNYWKQFVGHICEFYPLEKSFIAQWEYELNWRSLSRNRTLDWDDDFMEQYQERLIWHEVAWNDAIIWDIPKIEKFKKRLDWYYLQQNVNLVLSETLIEKYRKKLGYVVDSNLYLTETLKEKYGLTVYPDRKYGTKPKDPLLEDNLPEYLHNLGKGNNEAALYEKLFLPVVQESNIEAIFNAKFDYSQRYYFLEAKDHDIHGLTPEFEPVKKIENFTEFINGQFVGLLKEEVTLRNGSLQEGPDRLLEVPRFRLERVYNDTTLLVSENVKAVLERFSLPEEHLFHPVKMQHRKIKSDTRYYIFQVAGNTILKDLDFENCSFRFRSPYADKESALDEPLGYTLKNFEHLVETEKELREKYDQYIEVRPDVYLLRTDKDMYSQPDHRKIIINDFLKQALEKAFPNQMYFKSAQLVSIKMDQKMYDSKALVNRGEGISAKPIYIPSEADLFFQAKMQRLENSKEVITPEMTTDDAFRAKELELNVFFPEEFKDKILSKKLKIRGYKMLKPANYYSDNEYVGRTPESYKSVVIAENGYGDSINLLLEKDSDYMLQDVYYEFLHETGQVKKLGH
;
A
#
# COMPACT_ATOMS: atom_id res chain seq x y z
N MET A 1 6.11 -20.69 28.73
CA MET A 1 7.29 -20.60 27.82
C MET A 1 8.15 -19.46 28.34
N ASP A 2 9.47 -19.63 28.37
CA ASP A 2 10.40 -18.59 28.85
C ASP A 2 10.33 -17.32 27.97
N SER A 3 10.30 -16.14 28.60
CA SER A 3 10.29 -14.84 27.92
C SER A 3 11.41 -14.67 26.90
N THR A 4 12.59 -15.21 27.18
CA THR A 4 13.75 -15.22 26.28
C THR A 4 13.46 -16.00 25.00
N ILE A 5 12.78 -17.15 25.11
CA ILE A 5 12.40 -17.97 23.94
C ILE A 5 11.40 -17.18 23.08
N ILE A 6 10.45 -16.48 23.71
CA ILE A 6 9.45 -15.67 23.01
C ILE A 6 10.11 -14.52 22.24
N LEU A 7 10.96 -13.74 22.91
CA LEU A 7 11.58 -12.55 22.32
C LEU A 7 12.61 -12.90 21.23
N ASN A 8 13.22 -14.08 21.28
CA ASN A 8 14.17 -14.54 20.27
C ASN A 8 13.49 -15.17 19.05
N ASN A 9 12.45 -15.99 19.25
CA ASN A 9 11.88 -16.81 18.18
C ASN A 9 10.53 -16.30 17.65
N TYR A 10 9.83 -15.47 18.42
CA TYR A 10 8.46 -15.02 18.12
C TYR A 10 8.30 -13.50 18.18
N TRP A 11 9.37 -12.76 17.89
CA TRP A 11 9.40 -11.29 17.95
C TRP A 11 8.26 -10.63 17.15
N LYS A 12 8.02 -11.06 15.91
CA LYS A 12 6.96 -10.48 15.06
C LYS A 12 5.56 -10.68 15.67
N GLN A 13 5.29 -11.87 16.22
CA GLN A 13 4.04 -12.19 16.87
C GLN A 13 3.87 -11.39 18.15
N PHE A 14 4.92 -11.32 18.97
CA PHE A 14 4.97 -10.50 20.18
C PHE A 14 4.64 -9.04 19.87
N VAL A 15 5.38 -8.39 18.96
CA VAL A 15 5.12 -6.99 18.59
C VAL A 15 3.72 -6.80 18.03
N GLY A 16 3.24 -7.72 17.17
CA GLY A 16 1.87 -7.66 16.65
C GLY A 16 0.81 -7.64 17.73
N HIS A 17 0.92 -8.52 18.73
CA HIS A 17 -0.03 -8.59 19.84
C HIS A 17 0.10 -7.42 20.82
N ILE A 18 1.33 -6.98 21.11
CA ILE A 18 1.54 -5.76 21.91
C ILE A 18 0.90 -4.56 21.21
N CYS A 19 1.11 -4.40 19.90
CA CYS A 19 0.49 -3.31 19.14
C CYS A 19 -1.04 -3.40 19.13
N GLU A 20 -1.64 -4.59 19.12
CA GLU A 20 -3.10 -4.76 19.06
C GLU A 20 -3.78 -4.62 20.44
N PHE A 21 -3.16 -5.10 21.53
CA PHE A 21 -3.85 -5.27 22.81
C PHE A 21 -3.23 -4.50 23.99
N TYR A 22 -1.99 -4.04 23.89
CA TYR A 22 -1.33 -3.34 24.99
C TYR A 22 -1.63 -1.83 24.94
N PRO A 23 -1.86 -1.17 26.09
CA PRO A 23 -2.09 0.28 26.17
C PRO A 23 -0.77 1.04 25.98
N LEU A 24 -0.30 1.11 24.74
CA LEU A 24 0.94 1.81 24.40
C LEU A 24 0.76 3.32 24.56
N GLU A 25 1.68 3.95 25.29
CA GLU A 25 1.73 5.40 25.42
C GLU A 25 2.13 6.06 24.10
N LYS A 26 1.62 7.27 23.83
CA LYS A 26 1.96 8.03 22.61
C LYS A 26 3.46 8.33 22.51
N SER A 27 4.12 8.57 23.64
CA SER A 27 5.58 8.74 23.75
C SER A 27 6.33 7.49 23.26
N PHE A 28 5.90 6.31 23.70
CA PHE A 28 6.45 5.03 23.26
C PHE A 28 6.24 4.81 21.76
N ILE A 29 5.04 5.10 21.24
CA ILE A 29 4.74 5.00 19.81
C ILE A 29 5.65 5.92 19.00
N ALA A 30 5.84 7.16 19.44
CA ALA A 30 6.72 8.12 18.77
C ALA A 30 8.18 7.67 18.78
N GLN A 31 8.67 7.09 19.88
CA GLN A 31 10.04 6.59 19.97
C GLN A 31 10.29 5.37 19.06
N TRP A 32 9.30 4.49 18.92
CA TRP A 32 9.44 3.18 18.26
C TRP A 32 8.65 3.06 16.95
N GLU A 33 8.22 4.16 16.34
CA GLU A 33 7.28 4.16 15.21
C GLU A 33 7.67 3.29 14.01
N TYR A 34 8.98 3.02 13.79
CA TYR A 34 9.45 2.17 12.70
C TYR A 34 9.47 0.67 13.03
N GLU A 35 9.37 0.32 14.32
CA GLU A 35 9.42 -1.06 14.81
C GLU A 35 8.04 -1.63 15.11
N LEU A 36 7.01 -0.77 15.16
CA LEU A 36 5.64 -1.16 15.48
C LEU A 36 4.89 -1.72 14.27
N ASN A 37 3.99 -2.66 14.55
CA ASN A 37 3.05 -3.17 13.57
C ASN A 37 1.84 -2.24 13.48
N TRP A 38 1.86 -1.32 12.51
CA TRP A 38 0.80 -0.32 12.31
C TRP A 38 -0.57 -0.90 11.96
N ARG A 39 -0.63 -2.10 11.35
CA ARG A 39 -1.91 -2.78 11.11
C ARG A 39 -2.55 -3.22 12.42
N SER A 40 -1.78 -3.88 13.28
CA SER A 40 -2.22 -4.26 14.63
C SER A 40 -2.54 -3.03 15.49
N LEU A 41 -1.69 -1.99 15.42
CA LEU A 41 -1.91 -0.73 16.15
C LEU A 41 -3.22 -0.06 15.73
N SER A 42 -3.57 -0.10 14.44
CA SER A 42 -4.83 0.47 13.92
C SER A 42 -6.09 -0.21 14.47
N ARG A 43 -5.96 -1.45 14.95
CA ARG A 43 -7.03 -2.24 15.60
C ARG A 43 -7.04 -2.09 17.12
N ASN A 44 -6.08 -1.36 17.68
CA ASN A 44 -5.93 -1.28 19.12
C ASN A 44 -7.06 -0.48 19.76
N ARG A 45 -7.77 -1.14 20.68
CA ARG A 45 -8.96 -0.60 21.35
C ARG A 45 -8.63 0.13 22.66
N THR A 46 -7.38 0.10 23.07
CA THR A 46 -6.87 0.69 24.32
C THR A 46 -6.13 2.02 24.08
N LEU A 47 -5.84 2.35 22.82
CA LEU A 47 -5.25 3.63 22.46
C LEU A 47 -6.26 4.77 22.57
N ASP A 48 -5.73 5.93 22.94
CA ASP A 48 -6.44 7.20 22.88
C ASP A 48 -6.40 7.77 21.45
N TRP A 49 -7.47 7.48 20.68
CA TRP A 49 -7.64 7.86 19.27
C TRP A 49 -8.13 9.30 19.11
N ASP A 50 -7.33 10.27 19.56
CA ASP A 50 -7.58 11.67 19.27
C ASP A 50 -7.24 12.04 17.82
N ASP A 51 -7.76 13.19 17.41
CA ASP A 51 -7.59 13.75 16.08
C ASP A 51 -6.12 14.04 15.74
N ASP A 52 -5.35 14.54 16.71
CA ASP A 52 -3.94 14.91 16.53
C ASP A 52 -3.07 13.67 16.26
N PHE A 53 -3.30 12.58 16.99
CA PHE A 53 -2.64 11.29 16.79
C PHE A 53 -2.96 10.73 15.40
N MET A 54 -4.25 10.74 15.01
CA MET A 54 -4.65 10.26 13.69
C MET A 54 -4.05 11.09 12.57
N GLU A 55 -3.97 12.42 12.71
CA GLU A 55 -3.33 13.30 11.72
C GLU A 55 -1.83 13.09 11.63
N GLN A 56 -1.15 12.97 12.77
CA GLN A 56 0.28 12.74 12.83
C GLN A 56 0.68 11.46 12.10
N TYR A 57 -0.09 10.38 12.29
CA TYR A 57 0.24 9.05 11.76
C TYR A 57 -0.62 8.60 10.59
N GLN A 58 -1.38 9.49 9.96
CA GLN A 58 -2.34 9.18 8.89
C GLN A 58 -1.78 8.38 7.70
N GLU A 59 -0.48 8.50 7.42
CA GLU A 59 0.21 7.79 6.34
C GLU A 59 0.64 6.36 6.73
N ARG A 60 0.66 6.06 8.04
CA ARG A 60 1.02 4.73 8.58
C ARG A 60 -0.21 3.93 9.00
N LEU A 61 -1.30 4.62 9.34
CA LEU A 61 -2.57 4.00 9.75
C LEU A 61 -3.21 3.20 8.63
N ILE A 62 -3.79 2.05 8.99
CA ILE A 62 -4.54 1.19 8.08
C ILE A 62 -6.02 1.54 8.20
N TRP A 63 -6.50 2.39 7.28
CA TRP A 63 -7.77 3.08 7.44
C TRP A 63 -9.02 2.21 7.46
N HIS A 64 -9.01 1.03 6.84
CA HIS A 64 -10.13 0.08 7.00
C HIS A 64 -10.22 -0.46 8.42
N GLU A 65 -9.07 -0.74 9.06
CA GLU A 65 -9.02 -1.16 10.47
C GLU A 65 -9.44 -0.02 11.39
N VAL A 66 -8.97 1.21 11.13
CA VAL A 66 -9.36 2.43 11.89
C VAL A 66 -10.85 2.73 11.74
N ALA A 67 -11.41 2.66 10.53
CA ALA A 67 -12.84 2.87 10.28
C ALA A 67 -13.71 1.85 11.03
N TRP A 68 -13.23 0.61 11.17
CA TRP A 68 -13.95 -0.47 11.85
C TRP A 68 -13.69 -0.54 13.36
N ASN A 69 -12.67 0.16 13.86
CA ASN A 69 -12.28 0.12 15.26
C ASN A 69 -13.37 0.73 16.16
N ASP A 70 -13.98 -0.10 17.00
CA ASP A 70 -15.07 0.30 17.89
C ASP A 70 -14.60 1.11 19.11
N ALA A 71 -13.30 1.38 19.28
CA ALA A 71 -12.82 2.38 20.23
C ALA A 71 -12.93 3.82 19.69
N ILE A 72 -13.19 3.98 18.38
CA ILE A 72 -13.27 5.29 17.72
C ILE A 72 -14.74 5.66 17.51
N ILE A 73 -15.13 6.83 18.02
CA ILE A 73 -16.45 7.42 17.78
C ILE A 73 -16.40 8.23 16.48
N TRP A 74 -17.23 7.86 15.51
CA TRP A 74 -17.29 8.51 14.21
C TRP A 74 -18.50 9.45 14.13
N ASP A 75 -18.27 10.73 14.40
CA ASP A 75 -19.22 11.81 14.17
C ASP A 75 -18.98 12.53 12.84
N ILE A 76 -19.90 13.40 12.43
CA ILE A 76 -19.79 14.13 11.16
C ILE A 76 -18.49 14.96 11.07
N PRO A 77 -18.08 15.73 12.10
CA PRO A 77 -16.80 16.46 12.05
C PRO A 77 -15.58 15.55 11.79
N LYS A 78 -15.44 14.43 12.52
CA LYS A 78 -14.31 13.51 12.36
C LYS A 78 -14.37 12.78 11.01
N ILE A 79 -15.57 12.38 10.55
CA ILE A 79 -15.77 11.84 9.21
C ILE A 79 -15.33 12.86 8.16
N GLU A 80 -15.77 14.11 8.24
CA GLU A 80 -15.40 15.14 7.27
C GLU A 80 -13.89 15.38 7.22
N LYS A 81 -13.22 15.33 8.37
CA LYS A 81 -11.77 15.46 8.49
C LYS A 81 -11.02 14.33 7.77
N PHE A 82 -11.49 13.09 7.89
CA PHE A 82 -10.78 11.91 7.37
C PHE A 82 -11.46 11.20 6.17
N LYS A 83 -12.55 11.74 5.62
CA LYS A 83 -13.41 11.09 4.60
C LYS A 83 -12.69 10.60 3.35
N LYS A 84 -11.54 11.18 3.00
CA LYS A 84 -10.75 10.78 1.83
C LYS A 84 -10.04 9.44 2.04
N ARG A 85 -9.82 9.05 3.30
CA ARG A 85 -9.11 7.82 3.68
C ARG A 85 -10.06 6.74 4.23
N LEU A 86 -11.25 7.14 4.65
CA LEU A 86 -12.23 6.23 5.22
C LEU A 86 -12.80 5.27 4.19
N ASP A 87 -12.77 3.99 4.56
CA ASP A 87 -13.49 2.95 3.85
C ASP A 87 -14.92 2.85 4.40
N TRP A 88 -15.89 3.23 3.58
CA TRP A 88 -17.31 3.23 3.94
C TRP A 88 -17.86 1.82 4.19
N TYR A 89 -17.29 0.79 3.55
CA TYR A 89 -17.69 -0.60 3.78
C TYR A 89 -17.45 -0.99 5.24
N TYR A 90 -16.32 -0.58 5.81
CA TYR A 90 -15.96 -0.87 7.19
C TYR A 90 -16.58 0.13 8.17
N LEU A 91 -16.66 1.42 7.81
CA LEU A 91 -17.25 2.46 8.66
C LEU A 91 -18.72 2.18 9.00
N GLN A 92 -19.52 1.73 8.03
CA GLN A 92 -20.94 1.44 8.24
C GLN A 92 -21.19 0.20 9.13
N GLN A 93 -20.15 -0.61 9.35
CA GLN A 93 -20.15 -1.74 10.29
C GLN A 93 -19.67 -1.35 11.70
N ASN A 94 -19.21 -0.10 11.89
CA ASN A 94 -18.76 0.36 13.19
C ASN A 94 -19.96 0.64 14.10
N VAL A 95 -19.96 0.01 15.28
CA VAL A 95 -21.02 0.18 16.28
C VAL A 95 -21.06 1.59 16.87
N ASN A 96 -19.95 2.33 16.78
CA ASN A 96 -19.78 3.70 17.23
C ASN A 96 -19.85 4.74 16.09
N LEU A 97 -20.37 4.36 14.91
CA LEU A 97 -20.81 5.34 13.92
C LEU A 97 -22.04 6.09 14.46
N VAL A 98 -21.91 7.40 14.67
CA VAL A 98 -22.95 8.25 15.26
C VAL A 98 -24.06 8.52 14.25
N LEU A 99 -24.99 7.57 14.13
CA LEU A 99 -26.16 7.71 13.25
C LEU A 99 -27.03 8.89 13.69
N SER A 100 -27.39 9.73 12.71
CA SER A 100 -28.31 10.84 12.87
C SER A 100 -29.02 11.10 11.54
N GLU A 101 -30.14 11.82 11.58
CA GLU A 101 -30.85 12.25 10.38
C GLU A 101 -29.91 12.97 9.40
N THR A 102 -29.12 13.91 9.93
CA THR A 102 -28.15 14.69 9.14
C THR A 102 -27.07 13.81 8.51
N LEU A 103 -26.55 12.81 9.24
CA LEU A 103 -25.52 11.91 8.71
C LEU A 103 -26.10 11.03 7.60
N ILE A 104 -27.29 10.46 7.82
CA ILE A 104 -27.96 9.59 6.84
C ILE A 104 -28.33 10.37 5.59
N GLU A 105 -28.88 11.58 5.73
CA GLU A 105 -29.23 12.42 4.58
C GLU A 105 -27.99 12.80 3.76
N LYS A 106 -26.90 13.14 4.45
CA LYS A 106 -25.66 13.57 3.81
C LYS A 106 -24.93 12.43 3.09
N TYR A 107 -24.91 11.22 3.68
CA TYR A 107 -24.14 10.09 3.17
C TYR A 107 -24.99 8.90 2.73
N ARG A 108 -26.28 9.10 2.44
CA ARG A 108 -27.23 8.06 2.02
C ARG A 108 -26.69 7.13 0.93
N LYS A 109 -25.95 7.68 -0.04
CA LYS A 109 -25.38 6.91 -1.16
C LYS A 109 -24.17 6.05 -0.77
N LYS A 110 -23.48 6.38 0.32
CA LYS A 110 -22.31 5.65 0.82
C LYS A 110 -22.69 4.63 1.90
N LEU A 111 -23.76 4.87 2.63
CA LEU A 111 -24.34 3.95 3.61
C LEU A 111 -25.28 2.96 2.90
N GLY A 112 -24.73 1.83 2.48
CA GLY A 112 -25.52 0.74 1.90
C GLY A 112 -26.34 -0.01 2.95
N TYR A 113 -25.80 -0.12 4.17
CA TYR A 113 -26.45 -0.76 5.30
C TYR A 113 -25.84 -0.33 6.64
N VAL A 114 -26.46 -0.73 7.75
CA VAL A 114 -25.90 -0.59 9.11
C VAL A 114 -25.99 -1.93 9.85
N VAL A 115 -25.18 -2.10 10.89
CA VAL A 115 -25.25 -3.28 11.77
C VAL A 115 -26.32 -3.10 12.85
N ASP A 116 -26.96 -4.20 13.25
CA ASP A 116 -27.99 -4.23 14.29
C ASP A 116 -27.48 -3.85 15.68
N SER A 117 -26.18 -4.01 15.92
CA SER A 117 -25.50 -3.64 17.17
C SER A 117 -25.04 -2.17 17.22
N ASN A 118 -25.32 -1.35 16.20
CA ASN A 118 -24.92 0.06 16.21
C ASN A 118 -25.61 0.82 17.35
N LEU A 119 -24.82 1.51 18.17
CA LEU A 119 -25.27 2.15 19.42
C LEU A 119 -26.23 3.33 19.21
N TYR A 120 -26.28 3.87 17.98
CA TYR A 120 -27.07 5.04 17.61
C TYR A 120 -28.23 4.69 16.66
N LEU A 121 -28.40 3.41 16.30
CA LEU A 121 -29.51 2.96 15.49
C LEU A 121 -30.81 2.98 16.31
N THR A 122 -31.82 3.68 15.81
CA THR A 122 -33.17 3.69 16.38
C THR A 122 -34.18 3.16 15.37
N GLU A 123 -35.28 2.57 15.84
CA GLU A 123 -36.36 2.13 14.94
C GLU A 123 -36.93 3.31 14.13
N THR A 124 -36.98 4.51 14.71
CA THR A 124 -37.39 5.73 13.98
C THR A 124 -36.48 6.03 12.79
N LEU A 125 -35.15 5.98 12.95
CA LEU A 125 -34.21 6.21 11.84
C LEU A 125 -34.33 5.10 10.78
N LYS A 126 -34.47 3.85 11.22
CA LYS A 126 -34.62 2.69 10.34
C LYS A 126 -35.88 2.78 9.49
N GLU A 127 -37.03 3.09 10.09
CA GLU A 127 -38.31 3.24 9.40
C GLU A 127 -38.31 4.46 8.47
N LYS A 128 -37.88 5.63 8.97
CA LYS A 128 -37.89 6.90 8.21
C LYS A 128 -37.02 6.84 6.95
N TYR A 129 -35.84 6.23 7.05
CA TYR A 129 -34.89 6.19 5.94
C TYR A 129 -34.82 4.85 5.21
N GLY A 130 -35.59 3.84 5.64
CA GLY A 130 -35.61 2.50 5.04
C GLY A 130 -34.24 1.81 5.11
N LEU A 131 -33.53 1.95 6.23
CA LEU A 131 -32.17 1.44 6.36
C LEU A 131 -32.14 -0.08 6.29
N THR A 132 -31.26 -0.62 5.45
CA THR A 132 -30.96 -2.06 5.48
C THR A 132 -30.12 -2.35 6.73
N VAL A 133 -30.56 -3.31 7.53
CA VAL A 133 -29.87 -3.71 8.77
C VAL A 133 -29.35 -5.13 8.60
N TYR A 134 -28.06 -5.33 8.84
CA TYR A 134 -27.43 -6.65 8.86
C TYR A 134 -27.03 -7.05 10.28
N PRO A 135 -27.00 -8.35 10.59
CA PRO A 135 -26.40 -8.83 11.82
C PRO A 135 -24.94 -8.39 11.92
N ASP A 136 -24.53 -7.91 13.09
CA ASP A 136 -23.13 -7.61 13.36
C ASP A 136 -22.28 -8.88 13.27
N ARG A 137 -21.47 -8.95 12.21
CA ARG A 137 -20.51 -10.01 11.99
C ARG A 137 -19.13 -9.53 12.39
N LYS A 138 -18.89 -9.33 13.70
CA LYS A 138 -17.51 -9.11 14.16
C LYS A 138 -16.60 -10.26 13.70
N TYR A 139 -15.47 -9.94 13.08
CA TYR A 139 -14.34 -10.88 12.99
C TYR A 139 -14.01 -11.35 14.42
N GLY A 140 -13.96 -12.67 14.63
CA GLY A 140 -13.72 -13.28 15.94
C GLY A 140 -14.96 -13.78 16.70
N THR A 141 -16.14 -13.79 16.08
CA THR A 141 -17.36 -14.43 16.62
C THR A 141 -17.43 -15.94 16.36
N LYS A 142 -16.47 -16.50 15.62
CA LYS A 142 -16.29 -17.95 15.59
C LYS A 142 -15.99 -18.43 17.01
N PRO A 143 -16.54 -19.58 17.44
CA PRO A 143 -16.15 -20.19 18.70
C PRO A 143 -14.62 -20.24 18.78
N LYS A 144 -14.10 -19.65 19.86
CA LYS A 144 -12.69 -19.69 20.20
C LYS A 144 -12.36 -21.13 20.56
N ASP A 145 -11.66 -21.85 19.68
CA ASP A 145 -11.07 -23.13 20.06
C ASP A 145 -10.21 -22.88 21.29
N PRO A 146 -10.25 -23.67 22.36
CA PRO A 146 -9.39 -23.42 23.50
C PRO A 146 -7.91 -23.42 23.07
N LEU A 147 -7.12 -22.53 23.67
CA LEU A 147 -5.66 -22.58 23.53
C LEU A 147 -5.17 -23.96 23.99
N LEU A 148 -4.54 -24.72 23.08
CA LEU A 148 -3.94 -26.01 23.39
C LEU A 148 -2.59 -25.77 24.08
N GLU A 149 -2.60 -25.69 25.42
CA GLU A 149 -1.43 -25.36 26.24
C GLU A 149 -0.30 -26.39 26.10
N ASP A 150 -0.64 -27.66 25.86
CA ASP A 150 0.31 -28.77 25.75
C ASP A 150 1.21 -28.69 24.50
N ASN A 151 0.89 -27.82 23.54
CA ASN A 151 1.68 -27.64 22.31
C ASN A 151 1.70 -26.19 21.82
N LEU A 152 2.00 -25.27 22.75
CA LEU A 152 2.09 -23.83 22.46
C LEU A 152 3.06 -23.47 21.31
N PRO A 153 4.23 -24.12 21.12
CA PRO A 153 5.09 -23.87 19.96
C PRO A 153 4.42 -24.18 18.61
N GLU A 154 3.70 -25.31 18.50
CA GLU A 154 2.96 -25.65 17.28
C GLU A 154 1.77 -24.70 17.08
N TYR A 155 1.11 -24.30 18.16
CA TYR A 155 0.03 -23.31 18.11
C TYR A 155 0.53 -21.96 17.60
N LEU A 156 1.63 -21.44 18.16
CA LEU A 156 2.26 -20.20 17.72
C LEU A 156 2.73 -20.25 16.27
N HIS A 157 3.17 -21.43 15.83
CA HIS A 157 3.60 -21.65 14.46
C HIS A 157 2.44 -21.66 13.47
N ASN A 158 1.27 -22.14 13.90
CA ASN A 158 0.03 -22.23 13.11
C ASN A 158 -0.90 -21.01 13.30
N LEU A 159 -0.41 -19.90 13.88
CA LEU A 159 -1.08 -18.59 13.95
C LEU A 159 -1.26 -17.96 12.55
N GLY A 160 -2.12 -18.59 11.77
CA GLY A 160 -2.75 -18.10 10.56
C GLY A 160 -4.22 -18.54 10.48
N LYS A 161 -4.67 -19.39 11.42
CA LYS A 161 -6.05 -19.83 11.60
C LYS A 161 -6.66 -19.08 12.78
N GLY A 162 -6.83 -17.76 12.59
CA GLY A 162 -7.27 -16.85 13.64
C GLY A 162 -8.48 -17.38 14.39
N ASN A 163 -8.41 -17.36 15.73
CA ASN A 163 -9.54 -17.50 16.65
C ASN A 163 -9.21 -17.18 18.14
N ASN A 164 -7.95 -16.93 18.59
CA ASN A 164 -7.66 -16.62 20.01
C ASN A 164 -6.65 -15.50 20.31
N GLU A 165 -6.39 -14.56 19.40
CA GLU A 165 -5.31 -13.54 19.57
C GLU A 165 -5.31 -12.87 20.96
N ALA A 166 -6.47 -12.45 21.49
CA ALA A 166 -6.57 -11.84 22.81
C ALA A 166 -6.17 -12.79 23.97
N ALA A 167 -6.59 -14.07 23.91
CA ALA A 167 -6.24 -15.03 24.95
C ALA A 167 -4.75 -15.43 24.87
N LEU A 168 -4.19 -15.44 23.66
CA LEU A 168 -2.76 -15.65 23.47
C LEU A 168 -1.96 -14.47 24.04
N TYR A 169 -2.39 -13.24 23.77
CA TYR A 169 -1.82 -12.05 24.39
C TYR A 169 -1.82 -12.15 25.91
N GLU A 170 -2.98 -12.41 26.53
CA GLU A 170 -3.12 -12.49 27.99
C GLU A 170 -2.23 -13.58 28.62
N LYS A 171 -2.19 -14.77 28.01
CA LYS A 171 -1.47 -15.92 28.59
C LYS A 171 0.03 -15.93 28.29
N LEU A 172 0.46 -15.36 27.17
CA LEU A 172 1.82 -15.51 26.68
C LEU A 172 2.61 -14.22 26.58
N PHE A 173 2.04 -13.16 25.99
CA PHE A 173 2.81 -11.96 25.68
C PHE A 173 2.72 -10.89 26.77
N LEU A 174 1.58 -10.77 27.44
CA LEU A 174 1.42 -9.86 28.58
C LEU A 174 2.37 -10.21 29.75
N PRO A 175 2.57 -11.49 30.14
CA PRO A 175 3.53 -11.85 31.18
C PRO A 175 4.96 -11.40 30.85
N VAL A 176 5.39 -11.48 29.57
CA VAL A 176 6.72 -11.01 29.14
C VAL A 176 6.91 -9.53 29.46
N VAL A 177 5.90 -8.70 29.21
CA VAL A 177 5.95 -7.26 29.50
C VAL A 177 5.86 -6.97 31.00
N GLN A 178 5.17 -7.82 31.77
CA GLN A 178 5.10 -7.71 33.23
C GLN A 178 6.42 -8.10 33.90
N GLU A 179 7.14 -9.08 33.35
CA GLU A 179 8.47 -9.48 33.80
C GLU A 179 9.54 -8.44 33.46
N SER A 180 9.45 -7.83 32.27
CA SER A 180 10.36 -6.79 31.80
C SER A 180 9.56 -5.74 31.06
N ASN A 181 9.49 -4.53 31.64
CA ASN A 181 8.78 -3.39 31.05
C ASN A 181 9.08 -3.28 29.52
N ILE A 182 8.05 -2.96 28.73
CA ILE A 182 8.11 -2.86 27.28
C ILE A 182 9.26 -1.99 26.77
N GLU A 183 9.57 -0.89 27.47
CA GLU A 183 10.72 -0.04 27.14
C GLU A 183 12.06 -0.79 27.25
N ALA A 184 12.23 -1.57 28.33
CA ALA A 184 13.44 -2.36 28.53
C ALA A 184 13.59 -3.45 27.47
N ILE A 185 12.47 -4.09 27.08
CA ILE A 185 12.44 -5.08 26.00
C ILE A 185 12.93 -4.46 24.68
N PHE A 186 12.38 -3.31 24.29
CA PHE A 186 12.73 -2.65 23.04
C PHE A 186 14.16 -2.11 23.06
N ASN A 187 14.60 -1.48 24.15
CA ASN A 187 15.97 -1.02 24.32
C ASN A 187 16.99 -2.16 24.28
N ALA A 188 16.64 -3.36 24.78
CA ALA A 188 17.49 -4.54 24.68
C ALA A 188 17.52 -5.14 23.26
N LYS A 189 16.43 -5.00 22.48
CA LYS A 189 16.31 -5.56 21.14
C LYS A 189 16.97 -4.68 20.07
N PHE A 190 16.85 -3.36 20.21
CA PHE A 190 17.24 -2.41 19.18
C PHE A 190 18.36 -1.49 19.65
N ASP A 191 19.42 -1.43 18.84
CA ASP A 191 20.51 -0.49 19.02
C ASP A 191 20.39 0.65 17.99
N TYR A 192 20.04 1.84 18.48
CA TYR A 192 19.84 3.04 17.68
C TYR A 192 21.06 3.96 17.60
N SER A 193 22.24 3.51 18.07
CA SER A 193 23.52 4.21 17.83
C SER A 193 23.83 4.38 16.34
N GLN A 194 23.35 3.45 15.53
CA GLN A 194 23.43 3.47 14.07
C GLN A 194 22.09 3.01 13.53
N ARG A 195 21.49 3.79 12.63
CA ARG A 195 20.17 3.51 12.08
C ARG A 195 20.22 3.27 10.57
N TYR A 196 19.48 2.25 10.16
CA TYR A 196 19.33 1.83 8.79
C TYR A 196 17.85 1.57 8.45
N TYR A 197 17.52 1.82 7.19
CA TYR A 197 16.16 1.73 6.68
C TYR A 197 16.14 1.02 5.33
N PHE A 198 15.12 0.21 5.09
CA PHE A 198 14.76 -0.21 3.75
C PHE A 198 14.09 0.94 3.01
N LEU A 199 14.54 1.23 1.79
CA LEU A 199 13.96 2.22 0.89
C LEU A 199 12.99 1.53 -0.07
N GLU A 200 11.72 1.93 -0.05
CA GLU A 200 10.67 1.34 -0.89
C GLU A 200 9.88 2.43 -1.62
N ALA A 201 9.38 2.10 -2.82
CA ALA A 201 8.44 2.97 -3.54
C ALA A 201 7.15 3.14 -2.71
N LYS A 202 6.55 4.33 -2.76
CA LYS A 202 5.27 4.56 -2.10
C LYS A 202 4.18 3.83 -2.86
N ASP A 203 3.45 2.94 -2.19
CA ASP A 203 2.41 2.12 -2.81
C ASP A 203 1.00 2.68 -2.68
N HIS A 204 0.65 3.38 -1.59
CA HIS A 204 -0.65 4.01 -1.38
C HIS A 204 -0.51 5.48 -0.95
N ASP A 205 -1.52 6.30 -1.23
CA ASP A 205 -1.66 7.66 -0.70
C ASP A 205 -3.13 8.02 -0.45
N ILE A 206 -3.44 9.32 -0.30
CA ILE A 206 -4.80 9.82 -0.05
C ILE A 206 -5.82 9.46 -1.15
N HIS A 207 -5.35 9.02 -2.31
CA HIS A 207 -6.19 8.62 -3.44
C HIS A 207 -6.20 7.11 -3.61
N GLY A 208 -5.63 6.35 -2.67
CA GLY A 208 -5.52 4.91 -2.72
C GLY A 208 -4.23 4.45 -3.39
N LEU A 209 -4.28 3.34 -4.12
CA LEU A 209 -3.11 2.76 -4.79
C LEU A 209 -2.46 3.75 -5.78
N THR A 210 -1.17 4.02 -5.59
CA THR A 210 -0.38 4.97 -6.41
C THR A 210 -0.14 4.46 -7.84
N PRO A 211 0.17 5.32 -8.82
CA PRO A 211 0.49 4.88 -10.17
C PRO A 211 1.71 3.97 -10.24
N GLU A 212 1.57 2.89 -11.01
CA GLU A 212 2.65 1.96 -11.35
C GLU A 212 3.09 2.16 -12.80
N PHE A 213 4.37 1.90 -13.07
CA PHE A 213 4.94 1.88 -14.41
C PHE A 213 5.52 0.51 -14.75
N GLU A 214 5.37 0.12 -16.00
CA GLU A 214 5.89 -1.13 -16.56
C GLU A 214 6.51 -0.87 -17.94
N PRO A 215 7.51 -1.68 -18.36
CA PRO A 215 8.13 -1.48 -19.65
C PRO A 215 7.22 -1.93 -20.80
N VAL A 216 7.24 -1.17 -21.91
CA VAL A 216 6.45 -1.49 -23.11
C VAL A 216 6.96 -2.75 -23.81
N LYS A 217 8.24 -3.05 -23.66
CA LYS A 217 8.90 -4.26 -24.16
C LYS A 217 9.62 -4.95 -23.01
N LYS A 218 9.76 -6.28 -23.10
CA LYS A 218 10.59 -7.03 -22.16
C LYS A 218 12.02 -6.47 -22.16
N ILE A 219 12.56 -6.25 -20.97
CA ILE A 219 13.96 -5.84 -20.79
C ILE A 219 14.77 -7.09 -20.40
N GLU A 220 15.85 -7.35 -21.13
CA GLU A 220 16.78 -8.46 -20.84
C GLU A 220 17.90 -7.99 -19.90
N ASN A 221 18.66 -8.94 -19.34
CA ASN A 221 19.89 -8.69 -18.57
C ASN A 221 19.73 -8.06 -17.17
N PHE A 222 18.51 -7.82 -16.68
CA PHE A 222 18.28 -7.30 -15.32
C PHE A 222 18.55 -8.35 -14.24
N THR A 223 18.18 -9.60 -14.48
CA THR A 223 18.38 -10.70 -13.53
C THR A 223 19.87 -10.99 -13.35
N GLU A 224 20.62 -10.92 -14.43
CA GLU A 224 22.07 -11.06 -14.51
C GLU A 224 22.77 -9.99 -13.65
N PHE A 225 22.38 -8.72 -13.78
CA PHE A 225 22.90 -7.62 -12.95
C PHE A 225 22.67 -7.84 -11.46
N ILE A 226 21.45 -8.24 -11.09
CA ILE A 226 21.08 -8.49 -9.70
C ILE A 226 21.91 -9.64 -9.11
N ASN A 227 22.22 -10.66 -9.92
CA ASN A 227 23.06 -11.77 -9.51
C ASN A 227 24.58 -11.41 -9.49
N GLY A 228 24.92 -10.13 -9.66
CA GLY A 228 26.30 -9.63 -9.59
C GLY A 228 27.07 -9.74 -10.91
N GLN A 229 26.40 -10.04 -12.03
CA GLN A 229 27.03 -10.01 -13.35
C GLN A 229 26.95 -8.60 -13.93
N PHE A 230 28.10 -7.95 -14.14
CA PHE A 230 28.10 -6.62 -14.73
C PHE A 230 27.73 -6.67 -16.23
N VAL A 231 26.54 -6.18 -16.56
CA VAL A 231 26.02 -6.16 -17.95
C VAL A 231 26.07 -4.76 -18.59
N GLY A 232 26.54 -3.74 -17.85
CA GLY A 232 26.63 -2.35 -18.30
C GLY A 232 25.27 -1.64 -18.44
N LEU A 233 25.30 -0.43 -19.01
CA LEU A 233 24.08 0.32 -19.35
C LEU A 233 23.28 -0.42 -20.42
N LEU A 234 21.95 -0.28 -20.36
CA LEU A 234 21.07 -0.79 -21.40
C LEU A 234 21.43 -0.15 -22.75
N LYS A 235 21.54 -1.00 -23.78
CA LYS A 235 21.91 -0.60 -25.14
C LYS A 235 20.80 0.18 -25.86
N GLU A 236 19.55 -0.03 -25.43
CA GLU A 236 18.37 0.62 -25.99
C GLU A 236 17.68 1.46 -24.92
N GLU A 237 17.14 2.61 -25.33
CA GLU A 237 16.30 3.44 -24.46
C GLU A 237 15.01 2.67 -24.11
N VAL A 238 14.72 2.55 -22.81
CA VAL A 238 13.54 1.87 -22.32
C VAL A 238 12.37 2.85 -22.28
N THR A 239 11.25 2.47 -22.89
CA THR A 239 9.99 3.19 -22.72
C THR A 239 9.13 2.50 -21.66
N LEU A 240 8.69 3.27 -20.66
CA LEU A 240 7.77 2.83 -19.62
C LEU A 240 6.38 3.42 -19.86
N ARG A 241 5.34 2.62 -19.64
CA ARG A 241 3.94 3.07 -19.69
C ARG A 241 3.30 2.94 -18.30
N ASN A 242 2.22 3.68 -18.06
CA ASN A 242 1.37 3.43 -16.90
C ASN A 242 0.85 1.98 -16.91
N GLY A 243 1.04 1.28 -15.80
CA GLY A 243 0.44 -0.02 -15.53
C GLY A 243 -1.08 0.07 -15.37
N SER A 244 -1.72 -1.09 -15.24
CA SER A 244 -3.17 -1.17 -15.08
C SER A 244 -3.65 -0.76 -13.68
N LEU A 245 -2.86 -1.04 -12.64
CA LEU A 245 -3.26 -0.91 -11.24
C LEU A 245 -2.94 0.48 -10.68
N GLN A 246 -3.96 1.30 -10.47
CA GLN A 246 -3.90 2.55 -9.69
C GLN A 246 -5.32 3.00 -9.32
N GLU A 247 -5.44 3.81 -8.27
CA GLU A 247 -6.68 4.43 -7.83
C GLU A 247 -6.56 5.96 -7.88
N GLY A 248 -7.67 6.64 -8.14
CA GLY A 248 -7.72 8.10 -8.22
C GLY A 248 -6.98 8.72 -9.41
N PRO A 249 -6.61 10.02 -9.34
CA PRO A 249 -6.06 10.77 -10.47
C PRO A 249 -4.66 10.28 -10.85
N ASP A 250 -4.31 10.45 -12.13
CA ASP A 250 -2.91 10.30 -12.55
C ASP A 250 -2.04 11.24 -11.72
N ARG A 251 -0.89 10.74 -11.26
CA ARG A 251 0.09 11.49 -10.45
C ARG A 251 1.46 10.89 -10.62
N LEU A 252 2.49 11.69 -10.38
CA LEU A 252 3.87 11.28 -10.59
C LEU A 252 4.67 11.50 -9.31
N LEU A 253 5.22 10.41 -8.79
CA LEU A 253 6.03 10.41 -7.57
C LEU A 253 7.51 10.54 -7.91
N GLU A 254 8.31 10.89 -6.91
CA GLU A 254 9.78 10.89 -7.01
C GLU A 254 10.35 9.47 -7.11
N VAL A 255 9.70 8.52 -6.42
CA VAL A 255 10.00 7.08 -6.48
C VAL A 255 8.69 6.30 -6.77
N PRO A 256 8.21 6.32 -8.02
CA PRO A 256 6.97 5.64 -8.40
C PRO A 256 7.11 4.12 -8.32
N ARG A 257 5.97 3.43 -8.16
CA ARG A 257 5.95 1.97 -8.27
C ARG A 257 6.41 1.53 -9.66
N PHE A 258 7.23 0.50 -9.69
CA PHE A 258 7.81 -0.01 -10.92
C PHE A 258 7.73 -1.52 -10.95
N ARG A 259 7.20 -2.06 -12.05
CA ARG A 259 7.04 -3.50 -12.26
C ARG A 259 7.92 -3.98 -13.40
N LEU A 260 8.64 -5.07 -13.13
CA LEU A 260 9.36 -5.85 -14.12
C LEU A 260 8.80 -7.27 -14.16
N GLU A 261 8.51 -7.75 -15.37
CA GLU A 261 7.95 -9.09 -15.55
C GLU A 261 8.97 -10.14 -15.12
N ARG A 262 8.57 -11.07 -14.23
CA ARG A 262 9.38 -12.21 -13.75
C ARG A 262 10.67 -11.83 -13.02
N VAL A 263 10.77 -10.61 -12.52
CA VAL A 263 11.87 -10.21 -11.65
C VAL A 263 11.30 -9.69 -10.33
N TYR A 264 11.46 -10.47 -9.27
CA TYR A 264 11.08 -10.08 -7.90
C TYR A 264 12.14 -9.07 -7.40
N ASN A 265 11.86 -7.78 -7.51
CA ASN A 265 12.88 -6.73 -7.53
C ASN A 265 12.73 -5.67 -6.43
N ASP A 266 13.41 -5.88 -5.32
CA ASP A 266 13.55 -4.86 -4.27
C ASP A 266 14.88 -4.06 -4.36
N THR A 267 15.76 -4.39 -5.33
CA THR A 267 17.07 -3.73 -5.59
C THR A 267 17.01 -2.77 -6.77
N THR A 268 15.82 -2.59 -7.34
CA THR A 268 15.57 -1.74 -8.49
C THR A 268 14.47 -0.76 -8.13
N LEU A 269 14.70 0.52 -8.37
CA LEU A 269 13.71 1.57 -8.19
C LEU A 269 13.58 2.36 -9.49
N LEU A 270 12.37 2.81 -9.80
CA LEU A 270 12.20 3.91 -10.74
C LEU A 270 12.34 5.20 -9.94
N VAL A 271 13.26 6.07 -10.32
CA VAL A 271 13.57 7.31 -9.60
C VAL A 271 13.59 8.50 -10.55
N SER A 272 13.17 9.65 -10.09
CA SER A 272 13.31 10.90 -10.83
C SER A 272 14.77 11.37 -10.90
N GLU A 273 15.02 12.37 -11.74
CA GLU A 273 16.30 13.10 -11.75
C GLU A 273 16.59 13.82 -10.43
N ASN A 274 15.56 14.21 -9.66
CA ASN A 274 15.74 14.87 -8.38
C ASN A 274 16.27 13.88 -7.33
N VAL A 275 15.70 12.67 -7.28
CA VAL A 275 16.18 11.61 -6.38
C VAL A 275 17.58 11.18 -6.79
N LYS A 276 17.83 11.00 -8.09
CA LYS A 276 19.18 10.74 -8.61
C LYS A 276 20.19 11.80 -8.14
N ALA A 277 19.84 13.08 -8.21
CA ALA A 277 20.70 14.16 -7.76
C ALA A 277 21.00 14.13 -6.25
N VAL A 278 20.07 13.65 -5.42
CA VAL A 278 20.33 13.38 -4.00
C VAL A 278 21.27 12.18 -3.87
N LEU A 279 20.96 11.05 -4.51
CA LEU A 279 21.75 9.82 -4.42
C LEU A 279 23.22 10.04 -4.83
N GLU A 280 23.48 10.82 -5.88
CA GLU A 280 24.84 11.14 -6.36
C GLU A 280 25.68 11.97 -5.37
N ARG A 281 25.08 12.52 -4.30
CA ARG A 281 25.79 13.21 -3.22
C ARG A 281 26.22 12.28 -2.07
N PHE A 282 25.81 11.03 -2.11
CA PHE A 282 26.08 10.02 -1.09
C PHE A 282 27.01 8.93 -1.61
N SER A 283 27.63 8.20 -0.70
CA SER A 283 28.52 7.09 -1.02
C SER A 283 27.68 5.86 -1.37
N LEU A 284 27.49 5.58 -2.66
CA LEU A 284 26.75 4.42 -3.15
C LEU A 284 27.70 3.24 -3.42
N PRO A 285 27.20 1.99 -3.50
CA PRO A 285 27.99 0.87 -4.00
C PRO A 285 28.54 1.15 -5.41
N GLU A 286 29.76 0.71 -5.71
CA GLU A 286 30.40 0.96 -7.01
C GLU A 286 29.59 0.39 -8.18
N GLU A 287 28.97 -0.77 -7.97
CA GLU A 287 28.14 -1.46 -8.94
C GLU A 287 26.67 -0.95 -8.91
N HIS A 288 26.47 0.34 -9.18
CA HIS A 288 25.13 0.92 -9.38
C HIS A 288 24.97 1.53 -10.78
N LEU A 289 23.74 1.54 -11.29
CA LEU A 289 23.43 2.08 -12.62
C LEU A 289 22.16 2.93 -12.60
N PHE A 290 22.15 3.97 -13.42
CA PHE A 290 20.96 4.76 -13.74
C PHE A 290 20.65 4.61 -15.23
N HIS A 291 19.64 3.81 -15.57
CA HIS A 291 19.21 3.65 -16.96
C HIS A 291 18.16 4.71 -17.29
N PRO A 292 18.44 5.67 -18.19
CA PRO A 292 17.46 6.67 -18.57
C PRO A 292 16.25 5.99 -19.22
N VAL A 293 15.06 6.47 -18.89
CA VAL A 293 13.81 5.96 -19.46
C VAL A 293 12.95 7.05 -20.07
N LYS A 294 12.20 6.68 -21.10
CA LYS A 294 11.14 7.49 -21.66
C LYS A 294 9.82 7.14 -21.00
N MET A 295 9.20 8.13 -20.36
CA MET A 295 7.90 7.96 -19.71
C MET A 295 6.76 8.20 -20.70
N GLN A 296 5.94 7.19 -20.95
CA GLN A 296 4.70 7.28 -21.69
C GLN A 296 3.52 7.37 -20.72
N HIS A 297 3.11 8.60 -20.47
CA HIS A 297 2.00 8.91 -19.60
C HIS A 297 0.64 8.82 -20.31
N ARG A 298 -0.43 8.51 -19.55
CA ARG A 298 -1.79 8.48 -20.08
C ARG A 298 -2.41 9.88 -20.22
N LYS A 299 -2.59 10.63 -19.12
CA LYS A 299 -3.26 11.95 -19.14
C LYS A 299 -2.36 13.14 -18.77
N ILE A 300 -1.09 12.86 -18.46
CA ILE A 300 -0.18 13.82 -17.84
C ILE A 300 1.00 14.07 -18.75
N LYS A 301 1.52 15.29 -18.75
CA LYS A 301 2.82 15.62 -19.34
C LYS A 301 3.78 16.00 -18.21
N SER A 302 5.02 15.53 -18.33
CA SER A 302 6.10 15.89 -17.43
C SER A 302 7.39 16.00 -18.23
N ASP A 303 8.16 17.04 -17.95
CA ASP A 303 9.54 17.18 -18.46
C ASP A 303 10.56 16.55 -17.50
N THR A 304 10.11 16.05 -16.34
CA THR A 304 10.96 15.39 -15.35
C THR A 304 11.53 14.10 -15.94
N ARG A 305 12.86 13.99 -15.94
CA ARG A 305 13.53 12.76 -16.40
C ARG A 305 13.47 11.69 -15.33
N TYR A 306 13.32 10.45 -15.76
CA TYR A 306 13.30 9.27 -14.89
C TYR A 306 14.39 8.28 -15.27
N TYR A 307 14.80 7.50 -14.28
CA TYR A 307 15.84 6.50 -14.39
C TYR A 307 15.40 5.23 -13.68
N ILE A 308 15.65 4.09 -14.30
CA ILE A 308 15.68 2.83 -13.55
C ILE A 308 17.01 2.80 -12.81
N PHE A 309 16.95 3.01 -11.50
CA PHE A 309 18.08 2.88 -10.58
C PHE A 309 18.23 1.43 -10.15
N GLN A 310 19.42 0.87 -10.34
CA GLN A 310 19.78 -0.48 -9.95
C GLN A 310 21.01 -0.49 -9.08
N VAL A 311 21.01 -1.38 -8.09
CA VAL A 311 22.18 -1.70 -7.27
C VAL A 311 22.45 -3.20 -7.43
N ALA A 312 23.70 -3.60 -7.63
CA ALA A 312 24.06 -5.01 -7.67
C ALA A 312 23.61 -5.73 -6.39
N GLY A 313 23.31 -7.02 -6.47
CA GLY A 313 22.96 -7.82 -5.29
C GLY A 313 24.14 -8.01 -4.33
N ASN A 314 23.81 -8.33 -3.07
CA ASN A 314 24.77 -8.74 -2.04
C ASN A 314 25.85 -7.71 -1.71
N THR A 315 25.66 -6.43 -2.00
CA THR A 315 26.69 -5.41 -1.74
C THR A 315 27.01 -5.30 -0.25
N ILE A 316 26.05 -5.58 0.64
CA ILE A 316 26.31 -5.62 2.08
C ILE A 316 27.24 -6.78 2.48
N LEU A 317 27.12 -7.95 1.85
CA LEU A 317 27.99 -9.11 2.11
C LEU A 317 29.39 -8.90 1.54
N LYS A 318 29.49 -8.28 0.36
CA LYS A 318 30.76 -7.92 -0.27
C LYS A 318 31.57 -6.92 0.57
N ASP A 319 30.90 -6.12 1.41
CA ASP A 319 31.51 -5.07 2.23
C ASP A 319 31.85 -5.50 3.66
N LEU A 320 31.63 -6.76 4.01
CA LEU A 320 31.84 -7.26 5.36
C LEU A 320 33.30 -7.21 5.79
N ASP A 321 33.47 -6.99 7.10
CA ASP A 321 34.70 -7.30 7.80
C ASP A 321 34.80 -8.79 8.14
N PHE A 322 35.06 -9.59 7.12
CA PHE A 322 35.13 -11.06 7.20
C PHE A 322 35.99 -11.60 8.35
N GLU A 323 37.07 -10.89 8.71
CA GLU A 323 37.96 -11.30 9.80
C GLU A 323 37.33 -11.18 11.19
N ASN A 324 36.42 -10.21 11.35
CA ASN A 324 35.77 -9.90 12.63
C ASN A 324 34.30 -10.37 12.69
N CYS A 325 33.75 -10.86 11.59
CA CYS A 325 32.42 -11.43 11.52
C CYS A 325 32.40 -12.89 11.98
N SER A 326 31.46 -13.22 12.87
CA SER A 326 31.00 -14.59 13.10
C SER A 326 29.90 -14.93 12.09
N PHE A 327 29.95 -16.14 11.55
CA PHE A 327 29.00 -16.61 10.54
C PHE A 327 28.18 -17.79 11.06
N ARG A 328 26.93 -17.84 10.59
CA ARG A 328 26.02 -18.96 10.75
C ARG A 328 25.49 -19.37 9.39
N PHE A 329 24.99 -20.59 9.30
CA PHE A 329 24.27 -21.05 8.12
C PHE A 329 22.87 -21.51 8.51
N ARG A 330 21.91 -21.27 7.62
CA ARG A 330 20.53 -21.71 7.80
C ARG A 330 19.92 -22.27 6.52
N SER A 331 18.84 -23.03 6.68
CA SER A 331 18.03 -23.54 5.58
C SER A 331 16.66 -22.82 5.55
N PRO A 332 16.54 -21.66 4.90
CA PRO A 332 15.36 -20.79 5.02
C PRO A 332 14.06 -21.39 4.46
N TYR A 333 14.17 -22.41 3.60
CA TYR A 333 13.03 -23.09 2.97
C TYR A 333 12.82 -24.51 3.46
N ALA A 334 13.60 -24.97 4.44
CA ALA A 334 13.44 -26.30 5.00
C ALA A 334 12.22 -26.36 5.92
N ASP A 335 11.57 -27.52 5.94
CA ASP A 335 10.62 -27.85 6.99
C ASP A 335 11.35 -27.89 8.34
N LYS A 336 10.67 -27.52 9.44
CA LYS A 336 11.33 -27.34 10.75
C LYS A 336 12.08 -28.58 11.27
N GLU A 337 11.68 -29.79 10.87
CA GLU A 337 12.37 -31.03 11.26
C GLU A 337 13.76 -31.16 10.61
N SER A 338 14.00 -30.48 9.48
CA SER A 338 15.28 -30.40 8.77
C SER A 338 15.89 -29.00 8.79
N ALA A 339 15.27 -28.06 9.50
CA ALA A 339 15.71 -26.67 9.57
C ALA A 339 17.03 -26.55 10.35
N LEU A 340 18.06 -26.11 9.64
CA LEU A 340 19.35 -25.79 10.19
C LEU A 340 19.38 -24.29 10.52
N ASP A 341 19.93 -23.96 11.69
CA ASP A 341 20.45 -22.63 12.01
C ASP A 341 21.61 -22.84 12.98
N GLU A 342 22.81 -23.00 12.45
CA GLU A 342 24.00 -23.41 13.21
C GLU A 342 25.17 -22.44 12.99
N PRO A 343 26.04 -22.24 13.99
CA PRO A 343 27.32 -21.57 13.79
C PRO A 343 28.14 -22.28 12.72
N LEU A 344 28.79 -21.50 11.84
CA LEU A 344 29.70 -22.06 10.84
C LEU A 344 30.95 -22.67 11.49
N GLY A 345 31.39 -22.10 12.62
CA GLY A 345 32.50 -22.62 13.43
C GLY A 345 33.90 -22.29 12.89
N TYR A 346 34.00 -21.58 11.77
CA TYR A 346 35.26 -21.07 11.22
C TYR A 346 35.06 -19.72 10.52
N THR A 347 36.17 -19.00 10.34
CA THR A 347 36.19 -17.66 9.74
C THR A 347 36.21 -17.76 8.21
N LEU A 348 35.36 -16.97 7.56
CA LEU A 348 35.38 -16.79 6.11
C LEU A 348 36.40 -15.71 5.73
N LYS A 349 36.95 -15.78 4.52
CA LYS A 349 38.07 -14.90 4.11
C LYS A 349 37.59 -13.67 3.32
N ASN A 350 36.57 -13.89 2.50
CA ASN A 350 36.00 -12.92 1.57
C ASN A 350 34.64 -13.45 1.08
N PHE A 351 34.00 -12.68 0.21
CA PHE A 351 32.70 -13.03 -0.36
C PHE A 351 32.76 -14.30 -1.24
N GLU A 352 33.85 -14.52 -1.97
CA GLU A 352 34.03 -15.73 -2.78
C GLU A 352 34.06 -16.99 -1.91
N HIS A 353 34.79 -16.96 -0.79
CA HIS A 353 34.82 -18.05 0.18
C HIS A 353 33.42 -18.30 0.77
N LEU A 354 32.63 -17.26 1.04
CA LEU A 354 31.23 -17.43 1.48
C LEU A 354 30.39 -18.18 0.45
N VAL A 355 30.48 -17.80 -0.83
CA VAL A 355 29.73 -18.44 -1.92
C VAL A 355 30.16 -19.90 -2.10
N GLU A 356 31.46 -20.19 -2.01
CA GLU A 356 32.00 -21.55 -2.03
C GLU A 356 31.46 -22.37 -0.85
N THR A 357 31.48 -21.81 0.36
CA THR A 357 30.93 -22.46 1.56
C THR A 357 29.44 -22.74 1.42
N GLU A 358 28.63 -21.80 0.90
CA GLU A 358 27.21 -22.05 0.65
C GLU A 358 27.01 -23.23 -0.31
N LYS A 359 27.83 -23.30 -1.37
CA LYS A 359 27.76 -24.40 -2.33
C LYS A 359 28.10 -25.75 -1.67
N GLU A 360 29.17 -25.81 -0.90
CA GLU A 360 29.57 -27.02 -0.16
C GLU A 360 28.49 -27.46 0.84
N LEU A 361 27.88 -26.53 1.57
CA LEU A 361 26.81 -26.83 2.51
C LEU A 361 25.53 -27.29 1.80
N ARG A 362 25.18 -26.70 0.65
CA ARG A 362 24.05 -27.14 -0.18
C ARG A 362 24.24 -28.57 -0.66
N GLU A 363 25.45 -28.92 -1.09
CA GLU A 363 25.81 -30.29 -1.49
C GLU A 363 25.79 -31.27 -0.29
N LYS A 364 26.28 -30.83 0.87
CA LYS A 364 26.34 -31.66 2.09
C LYS A 364 24.96 -32.00 2.65
N TYR A 365 24.05 -31.02 2.68
CA TYR A 365 22.74 -31.16 3.33
C TYR A 365 21.59 -31.40 2.34
N ASP A 366 21.85 -31.42 1.03
CA ASP A 366 20.86 -31.59 -0.04
C ASP A 366 19.65 -30.65 0.10
N GLN A 367 19.92 -29.40 0.47
CA GLN A 367 18.90 -28.37 0.65
C GLN A 367 19.47 -26.98 0.36
N TYR A 368 18.58 -26.01 0.17
CA TYR A 368 19.00 -24.62 0.04
C TYR A 368 19.58 -24.12 1.37
N ILE A 369 20.86 -23.73 1.35
CA ILE A 369 21.57 -23.13 2.48
C ILE A 369 21.96 -21.69 2.16
N GLU A 370 21.82 -20.84 3.16
CA GLU A 370 22.25 -19.46 3.19
C GLU A 370 23.28 -19.29 4.31
N VAL A 371 24.41 -18.65 4.01
CA VAL A 371 25.44 -18.29 5.01
C VAL A 371 25.36 -16.79 5.26
N ARG A 372 25.22 -16.41 6.52
CA ARG A 372 25.06 -15.01 6.93
C ARG A 372 25.88 -14.69 8.17
N PRO A 373 26.33 -13.44 8.33
CA PRO A 373 26.96 -13.03 9.58
C PRO A 373 25.91 -12.90 10.69
N ASP A 374 26.34 -13.06 11.95
CA ASP A 374 25.52 -12.75 13.13
C ASP A 374 25.22 -11.24 13.22
N VAL A 375 26.23 -10.43 12.86
CA VAL A 375 26.18 -8.97 12.80
C VAL A 375 26.89 -8.55 11.52
N TYR A 376 26.26 -7.71 10.71
CA TYR A 376 26.87 -7.19 9.49
C TYR A 376 27.86 -6.08 9.87
N LEU A 377 29.08 -6.47 10.25
CA LEU A 377 30.20 -5.55 10.49
C LEU A 377 30.75 -5.08 9.14
N LEU A 378 30.61 -3.80 8.82
CA LEU A 378 30.98 -3.23 7.53
C LEU A 378 32.34 -2.54 7.58
N ARG A 379 33.12 -2.68 6.49
CA ARG A 379 34.45 -2.06 6.35
C ARG A 379 34.40 -0.65 5.76
N THR A 380 33.38 -0.33 4.96
CA THR A 380 33.30 0.97 4.29
C THR A 380 32.22 1.86 4.89
N ASP A 381 32.31 3.15 4.57
CA ASP A 381 31.32 4.15 4.93
C ASP A 381 30.30 4.36 3.80
N LYS A 382 29.86 3.31 3.09
CA LYS A 382 28.77 3.51 2.12
C LYS A 382 27.47 3.88 2.86
N ASP A 383 26.67 4.71 2.21
CA ASP A 383 25.38 5.19 2.70
C ASP A 383 24.21 4.32 2.22
N MET A 384 24.50 3.40 1.28
CA MET A 384 23.54 2.48 0.69
C MET A 384 24.15 1.09 0.48
N TYR A 385 23.34 0.06 0.67
CA TYR A 385 23.65 -1.34 0.41
C TYR A 385 22.43 -2.08 -0.17
N SER A 386 22.65 -3.32 -0.59
CA SER A 386 21.63 -4.27 -1.02
C SER A 386 21.73 -5.56 -0.19
N GLN A 387 20.58 -6.03 0.32
CA GLN A 387 20.50 -7.23 1.16
C GLN A 387 20.37 -8.52 0.33
N PRO A 388 20.96 -9.66 0.77
CA PRO A 388 20.85 -10.95 0.07
C PRO A 388 19.44 -11.54 0.04
N ASP A 389 18.81 -11.68 1.21
CA ASP A 389 17.63 -12.57 1.42
C ASP A 389 16.35 -12.06 0.76
N HIS A 390 16.27 -10.74 0.59
CA HIS A 390 15.08 -10.05 0.09
C HIS A 390 15.40 -9.11 -1.06
N ARG A 391 16.67 -9.03 -1.47
CA ARG A 391 17.13 -8.11 -2.52
C ARG A 391 16.72 -6.67 -2.25
N LYS A 392 16.63 -6.22 -1.00
CA LYS A 392 16.17 -4.86 -0.65
C LYS A 392 17.30 -3.84 -0.65
N ILE A 393 16.99 -2.60 -1.02
CA ILE A 393 17.88 -1.45 -0.82
C ILE A 393 17.83 -1.02 0.64
N ILE A 394 18.98 -0.99 1.29
CA ILE A 394 19.19 -0.49 2.65
C ILE A 394 19.94 0.83 2.56
N ILE A 395 19.48 1.84 3.28
CA ILE A 395 20.13 3.14 3.41
C ILE A 395 20.36 3.48 4.88
N ASN A 396 21.37 4.30 5.18
CA ASN A 396 21.54 4.82 6.52
C ASN A 396 20.60 6.01 6.82
N ASP A 397 20.57 6.43 8.08
CA ASP A 397 19.76 7.55 8.55
C ASP A 397 20.03 8.87 7.81
N PHE A 398 21.29 9.16 7.49
CA PHE A 398 21.67 10.41 6.84
C PHE A 398 21.08 10.52 5.43
N LEU A 399 21.16 9.45 4.64
CA LEU A 399 20.54 9.41 3.32
C LEU A 399 19.01 9.43 3.44
N LYS A 400 18.44 8.70 4.41
CA LYS A 400 17.00 8.73 4.70
C LYS A 400 16.51 10.15 5.00
N GLN A 401 17.17 10.87 5.91
CA GLN A 401 16.81 12.23 6.30
C GLN A 401 16.93 13.21 5.13
N ALA A 402 17.96 13.07 4.29
CA ALA A 402 18.10 13.90 3.10
C ALA A 402 16.97 13.66 2.09
N LEU A 403 16.61 12.40 1.83
CA LEU A 403 15.50 12.03 0.95
C LEU A 403 14.16 12.52 1.50
N GLU A 404 13.88 12.32 2.79
CA GLU A 404 12.62 12.74 3.41
C GLU A 404 12.47 14.26 3.49
N LYS A 405 13.56 14.98 3.79
CA LYS A 405 13.59 16.45 3.78
C LYS A 405 13.37 17.02 2.38
N ALA A 406 14.01 16.43 1.35
CA ALA A 406 13.88 16.87 -0.03
C ALA A 406 12.50 16.51 -0.63
N PHE A 407 11.98 15.33 -0.29
CA PHE A 407 10.82 14.71 -0.92
C PHE A 407 9.84 14.15 0.13
N PRO A 408 9.22 15.00 0.94
CA PRO A 408 8.31 14.56 1.99
C PRO A 408 7.15 13.74 1.41
N ASN A 409 6.91 12.57 2.01
CA ASN A 409 5.82 11.65 1.65
C ASN A 409 5.86 11.11 0.20
N GLN A 410 7.04 11.01 -0.42
CA GLN A 410 7.20 10.50 -1.80
C GLN A 410 7.72 9.05 -1.90
N MET A 411 8.13 8.45 -0.78
CA MET A 411 8.66 7.09 -0.68
C MET A 411 8.43 6.55 0.74
N TYR A 412 8.63 5.24 0.94
CA TYR A 412 8.54 4.61 2.25
C TYR A 412 9.92 4.23 2.80
N PHE A 413 10.01 4.33 4.13
CA PHE A 413 11.15 3.85 4.91
C PHE A 413 10.64 2.84 5.94
N LYS A 414 11.18 1.62 5.91
CA LYS A 414 10.94 0.60 6.93
C LYS A 414 12.21 0.37 7.72
N SER A 415 12.10 0.08 9.02
CA SER A 415 13.29 -0.22 9.82
C SER A 415 14.07 -1.40 9.25
N ALA A 416 15.39 -1.27 9.17
CA ALA A 416 16.32 -2.36 8.90
C ALA A 416 17.11 -2.76 10.16
N GLN A 417 16.67 -2.37 11.35
CA GLN A 417 17.45 -2.54 12.59
C GLN A 417 17.60 -4.00 13.01
N LEU A 418 16.65 -4.87 12.63
CA LEU A 418 16.76 -6.32 12.82
C LEU A 418 17.76 -7.01 11.88
N VAL A 419 18.34 -6.28 10.92
CA VAL A 419 19.47 -6.77 10.12
C VAL A 419 20.78 -6.71 10.91
N SER A 420 20.83 -5.95 12.02
CA SER A 420 22.01 -5.82 12.89
C SER A 420 23.26 -5.35 12.14
N ILE A 421 23.14 -4.21 11.47
CA ILE A 421 24.24 -3.57 10.72
C ILE A 421 25.06 -2.69 11.66
N LYS A 422 26.39 -2.82 11.57
CA LYS A 422 27.33 -2.02 12.35
C LYS A 422 28.57 -1.66 11.53
N MET A 423 29.12 -0.49 11.83
CA MET A 423 30.45 -0.07 11.39
C MET A 423 31.16 0.66 12.52
N ASP A 424 32.41 1.08 12.29
CA ASP A 424 33.12 1.93 13.25
C ASP A 424 32.29 3.19 13.58
N GLN A 425 32.10 3.45 14.87
CA GLN A 425 31.21 4.53 15.31
C GLN A 425 31.75 5.91 14.91
N LYS A 426 33.07 6.12 14.91
CA LYS A 426 33.64 7.42 14.49
C LYS A 426 33.42 7.65 13.01
N MET A 427 33.56 6.60 12.20
CA MET A 427 33.23 6.62 10.79
C MET A 427 31.75 6.97 10.58
N TYR A 428 30.84 6.34 11.31
CA TYR A 428 29.40 6.64 11.25
C TYR A 428 29.10 8.09 11.65
N ASP A 429 29.62 8.55 12.79
CA ASP A 429 29.38 9.90 13.32
C ASP A 429 29.93 10.99 12.39
N SER A 430 31.03 10.72 11.69
CA SER A 430 31.62 11.67 10.74
C SER A 430 30.67 12.05 9.59
N LYS A 431 29.69 11.20 9.28
CA LYS A 431 28.68 11.45 8.24
C LYS A 431 27.72 12.57 8.59
N ALA A 432 27.47 12.79 9.88
CA ALA A 432 26.58 13.87 10.37
C ALA A 432 27.09 15.27 10.00
N LEU A 433 28.41 15.41 9.77
CA LEU A 433 29.06 16.70 9.49
C LEU A 433 28.89 17.14 8.02
N VAL A 434 28.33 16.29 7.14
CA VAL A 434 28.20 16.60 5.72
C VAL A 434 26.76 17.00 5.40
N ASN A 435 26.53 18.29 5.15
CA ASN A 435 25.22 18.81 4.79
C ASN A 435 24.88 18.46 3.31
N ARG A 436 24.47 17.20 3.07
CA ARG A 436 24.28 16.65 1.72
C ARG A 436 22.91 16.92 1.09
N GLY A 437 21.94 17.38 1.89
CA GLY A 437 20.52 17.53 1.48
C GLY A 437 20.06 18.94 1.10
N GLU A 438 20.90 19.98 1.22
CA GLU A 438 20.46 21.36 0.94
C GLU A 438 20.38 21.69 -0.56
N GLY A 439 19.37 22.49 -0.92
CA GLY A 439 19.22 23.06 -2.26
C GLY A 439 18.57 22.16 -3.31
N ILE A 440 18.10 20.96 -2.96
CA ILE A 440 17.30 20.11 -3.85
C ILE A 440 15.86 20.11 -3.32
N SER A 441 15.02 20.94 -3.93
CA SER A 441 13.58 20.86 -3.77
C SER A 441 12.95 21.19 -5.12
N ALA A 442 12.63 20.15 -5.86
CA ALA A 442 11.71 20.23 -6.98
C ALA A 442 10.79 19.03 -6.83
N LYS A 443 9.47 19.24 -6.95
CA LYS A 443 8.51 18.15 -7.14
C LYS A 443 8.48 17.82 -8.64
N PRO A 444 8.09 16.60 -9.04
CA PRO A 444 7.91 16.30 -10.44
C PRO A 444 6.88 17.26 -11.04
N ILE A 445 7.17 17.79 -12.22
CA ILE A 445 6.26 18.74 -12.87
C ILE A 445 5.10 17.93 -13.45
N TYR A 446 3.88 18.28 -13.04
CA TYR A 446 2.64 17.68 -13.51
C TYR A 446 1.87 18.70 -14.34
N ILE A 447 1.73 18.44 -15.65
CA ILE A 447 0.89 19.25 -16.53
C ILE A 447 -0.29 18.37 -16.97
N PRO A 448 -1.49 18.57 -16.41
CA PRO A 448 -2.68 17.86 -16.88
C PRO A 448 -3.00 18.29 -18.31
N SER A 449 -3.56 17.37 -19.11
CA SER A 449 -3.99 17.70 -20.47
C SER A 449 -5.15 18.71 -20.47
N GLU A 450 -5.28 19.50 -21.55
CA GLU A 450 -6.41 20.44 -21.72
C GLU A 450 -7.76 19.74 -21.61
N ALA A 451 -7.86 18.52 -22.13
CA ALA A 451 -9.08 17.71 -22.02
C ALA A 451 -9.39 17.36 -20.57
N ASP A 452 -8.39 16.96 -19.79
CA ASP A 452 -8.57 16.61 -18.38
C ASP A 452 -8.99 17.84 -17.55
N LEU A 453 -8.35 18.99 -17.77
CA LEU A 453 -8.74 20.26 -17.14
C LEU A 453 -10.19 20.65 -17.47
N PHE A 454 -10.60 20.50 -18.72
CA PHE A 454 -11.97 20.75 -19.15
C PHE A 454 -12.97 19.85 -18.40
N PHE A 455 -12.72 18.54 -18.36
CA PHE A 455 -13.64 17.61 -17.71
C PHE A 455 -13.68 17.78 -16.19
N GLN A 456 -12.56 18.12 -15.54
CA GLN A 456 -12.55 18.48 -14.12
C GLN A 456 -13.41 19.73 -13.84
N ALA A 457 -13.30 20.77 -14.66
CA ALA A 457 -14.10 21.98 -14.53
C ALA A 457 -15.60 21.69 -14.77
N LYS A 458 -15.90 20.86 -15.78
CA LYS A 458 -17.27 20.41 -16.06
C LYS A 458 -17.86 19.62 -14.90
N MET A 459 -17.11 18.67 -14.34
CA MET A 459 -17.51 17.89 -13.17
C MET A 459 -17.88 18.81 -12.00
N GLN A 460 -16.99 19.73 -11.62
CA GLN A 460 -17.26 20.67 -10.52
C GLN A 460 -18.48 21.56 -10.80
N ARG A 461 -18.67 22.01 -12.04
CA ARG A 461 -19.86 22.79 -12.43
C ARG A 461 -21.12 21.96 -12.23
N LEU A 462 -21.13 20.72 -12.71
CA LEU A 462 -22.29 19.83 -12.63
C LEU A 462 -22.61 19.42 -11.19
N GLU A 463 -21.60 19.18 -10.36
CA GLU A 463 -21.77 18.91 -8.92
C GLU A 463 -22.48 20.04 -8.18
N ASN A 464 -22.26 21.28 -8.61
CA ASN A 464 -22.84 22.47 -8.00
C ASN A 464 -24.11 22.96 -8.71
N SER A 465 -24.51 22.34 -9.82
CA SER A 465 -25.70 22.74 -10.57
C SER A 465 -26.98 22.34 -9.82
N LYS A 466 -27.97 23.24 -9.83
CA LYS A 466 -29.33 22.98 -9.33
C LYS A 466 -30.33 22.76 -10.47
N GLU A 467 -29.88 22.86 -11.71
CA GLU A 467 -30.74 22.69 -12.87
C GLU A 467 -31.13 21.22 -13.05
N VAL A 468 -32.41 20.99 -13.34
CA VAL A 468 -33.00 19.67 -13.48
C VAL A 468 -33.86 19.60 -14.74
N ILE A 469 -33.79 18.47 -15.42
CA ILE A 469 -34.69 18.13 -16.53
C ILE A 469 -36.12 18.08 -15.99
N THR A 470 -37.05 18.74 -16.69
CA THR A 470 -38.46 18.74 -16.34
C THR A 470 -39.26 17.76 -17.21
N PRO A 471 -40.44 17.28 -16.76
CA PRO A 471 -41.25 16.34 -17.53
C PRO A 471 -41.66 16.82 -18.92
N GLU A 472 -41.66 18.13 -19.18
CA GLU A 472 -41.97 18.73 -20.49
C GLU A 472 -40.81 18.60 -21.48
N MET A 473 -39.59 18.35 -21.00
CA MET A 473 -38.39 18.18 -21.82
C MET A 473 -38.17 16.72 -22.26
N THR A 474 -38.94 15.78 -21.71
CA THR A 474 -38.82 14.33 -21.94
C THR A 474 -39.93 13.78 -22.82
N THR A 475 -39.65 12.71 -23.55
CA THR A 475 -40.65 11.92 -24.27
C THR A 475 -41.41 11.00 -23.31
N ASP A 476 -42.69 10.72 -23.58
CA ASP A 476 -43.49 9.79 -22.76
C ASP A 476 -43.22 8.33 -23.14
N ASP A 477 -42.07 7.81 -22.71
CA ASP A 477 -41.59 6.47 -23.02
C ASP A 477 -41.12 5.70 -21.76
N ALA A 478 -40.56 4.49 -21.96
CA ALA A 478 -40.07 3.65 -20.88
C ALA A 478 -38.82 4.20 -20.15
N PHE A 479 -38.18 5.26 -20.67
CA PHE A 479 -37.00 5.90 -20.11
C PHE A 479 -37.34 7.16 -19.32
N ARG A 480 -38.46 7.82 -19.60
CA ARG A 480 -38.89 9.09 -18.97
C ARG A 480 -38.61 9.19 -17.47
N ALA A 481 -39.09 8.20 -16.71
CA ALA A 481 -38.92 8.20 -15.26
C ALA A 481 -37.44 8.22 -14.86
N LYS A 482 -36.60 7.50 -15.60
CA LYS A 482 -35.17 7.40 -15.35
C LYS A 482 -34.38 8.61 -15.84
N GLU A 483 -34.79 9.24 -16.95
CA GLU A 483 -34.23 10.50 -17.43
C GLU A 483 -34.41 11.62 -16.39
N LEU A 484 -35.60 11.72 -15.80
CA LEU A 484 -35.90 12.65 -14.71
C LEU A 484 -35.11 12.32 -13.43
N GLU A 485 -35.05 11.04 -13.05
CA GLU A 485 -34.33 10.61 -11.84
C GLU A 485 -32.82 10.86 -11.92
N LEU A 486 -32.19 10.51 -13.05
CA LEU A 486 -30.74 10.65 -13.23
C LEU A 486 -30.34 12.04 -13.75
N ASN A 487 -31.31 12.86 -14.14
CA ASN A 487 -31.11 14.18 -14.74
C ASN A 487 -30.21 14.11 -15.98
N VAL A 488 -30.57 13.22 -16.92
CA VAL A 488 -29.89 12.97 -18.20
C VAL A 488 -30.90 12.62 -19.30
N PHE A 489 -30.50 12.73 -20.57
CA PHE A 489 -31.23 12.23 -21.73
C PHE A 489 -30.50 11.03 -22.35
N PHE A 490 -31.26 9.99 -22.70
CA PHE A 490 -30.73 8.87 -23.46
C PHE A 490 -30.82 9.15 -24.97
N PRO A 491 -29.82 8.78 -25.78
CA PRO A 491 -29.89 8.90 -27.23
C PRO A 491 -31.07 8.10 -27.79
N GLU A 492 -31.79 8.66 -28.76
CA GLU A 492 -32.93 7.96 -29.40
C GLU A 492 -32.48 6.64 -30.07
N GLU A 493 -31.31 6.63 -30.72
CA GLU A 493 -30.75 5.39 -31.28
C GLU A 493 -30.50 4.31 -30.21
N PHE A 494 -30.04 4.71 -29.03
CA PHE A 494 -29.85 3.80 -27.89
C PHE A 494 -31.20 3.29 -27.37
N LYS A 495 -32.19 4.17 -27.19
CA LYS A 495 -33.54 3.79 -26.77
C LYS A 495 -34.13 2.74 -27.71
N ASP A 496 -34.01 2.96 -29.02
CA ASP A 496 -34.46 2.02 -30.04
C ASP A 496 -33.74 0.66 -29.95
N LYS A 497 -32.42 0.66 -29.77
CA LYS A 497 -31.63 -0.58 -29.61
C LYS A 497 -32.07 -1.39 -28.38
N ILE A 498 -32.41 -0.73 -27.27
CA ILE A 498 -32.87 -1.37 -26.03
C ILE A 498 -34.31 -1.89 -26.18
N LEU A 499 -35.23 -1.06 -26.68
CA LEU A 499 -36.65 -1.43 -26.86
C LEU A 499 -36.81 -2.58 -27.87
N SER A 500 -36.01 -2.58 -28.93
CA SER A 500 -35.97 -3.65 -29.93
C SER A 500 -35.16 -4.89 -29.51
N LYS A 501 -34.55 -4.88 -28.32
CA LYS A 501 -33.68 -5.94 -27.78
C LYS A 501 -32.51 -6.31 -28.71
N LYS A 502 -32.03 -5.36 -29.50
CA LYS A 502 -30.93 -5.53 -30.46
C LYS A 502 -29.56 -5.38 -29.81
N LEU A 503 -29.44 -4.59 -28.74
CA LEU A 503 -28.18 -4.44 -28.02
C LEU A 503 -27.93 -5.62 -27.08
N LYS A 504 -26.81 -6.32 -27.31
CA LYS A 504 -26.28 -7.36 -26.43
C LYS A 504 -24.77 -7.19 -26.32
N ILE A 505 -24.27 -7.15 -25.09
CA ILE A 505 -22.84 -7.04 -24.82
C ILE A 505 -22.39 -8.34 -24.18
N ARG A 506 -21.44 -9.03 -24.83
CA ARG A 506 -20.99 -10.35 -24.40
C ARG A 506 -20.37 -10.26 -23.00
N GLY A 507 -20.78 -11.14 -22.10
CA GLY A 507 -20.30 -11.16 -20.72
C GLY A 507 -21.07 -10.26 -19.75
N TYR A 508 -22.00 -9.44 -20.26
CA TYR A 508 -22.77 -8.50 -19.45
C TYR A 508 -24.27 -8.78 -19.52
N LYS A 509 -24.93 -8.67 -18.38
CA LYS A 509 -26.38 -8.70 -18.26
C LYS A 509 -26.92 -7.28 -18.40
N MET A 510 -27.67 -7.04 -19.47
CA MET A 510 -28.35 -5.75 -19.68
C MET A 510 -29.36 -5.49 -18.56
N LEU A 511 -29.31 -4.30 -17.98
CA LEU A 511 -30.31 -3.82 -17.03
C LEU A 511 -31.56 -3.34 -17.79
N LYS A 512 -32.71 -3.36 -17.10
CA LYS A 512 -33.93 -2.71 -17.61
C LYS A 512 -33.81 -1.19 -17.38
N PRO A 513 -34.44 -0.34 -18.20
CA PRO A 513 -34.37 1.12 -18.03
C PRO A 513 -34.67 1.62 -16.60
N ALA A 514 -35.66 1.03 -15.93
CA ALA A 514 -35.99 1.36 -14.54
C ALA A 514 -34.86 1.10 -13.53
N ASN A 515 -33.89 0.26 -13.87
CA ASN A 515 -32.78 -0.15 -13.00
C ASN A 515 -31.45 0.52 -13.37
N TYR A 516 -31.40 1.40 -14.36
CA TYR A 516 -30.19 2.18 -14.60
C TYR A 516 -29.91 3.11 -13.42
N TYR A 517 -28.63 3.40 -13.21
CA TYR A 517 -28.17 4.27 -12.14
C TYR A 517 -26.90 5.00 -12.56
N SER A 518 -26.60 6.09 -11.87
CA SER A 518 -25.38 6.86 -12.13
C SER A 518 -24.21 6.32 -11.31
N ASP A 519 -23.06 6.17 -11.94
CA ASP A 519 -21.79 5.83 -11.31
C ASP A 519 -20.83 7.03 -11.36
N ASN A 520 -20.22 7.34 -10.22
CA ASN A 520 -19.23 8.42 -10.08
C ASN A 520 -17.94 7.92 -9.42
N GLU A 521 -17.73 6.62 -9.28
CA GLU A 521 -16.55 6.07 -8.60
C GLU A 521 -15.26 6.31 -9.39
N TYR A 522 -15.36 6.38 -10.72
CA TYR A 522 -14.21 6.50 -11.62
C TYR A 522 -13.77 7.94 -11.88
N VAL A 523 -14.51 8.93 -11.40
CA VAL A 523 -14.32 10.36 -11.73
C VAL A 523 -12.97 10.90 -11.27
N GLY A 524 -12.39 10.30 -10.22
CA GLY A 524 -11.05 10.63 -9.76
C GLY A 524 -9.98 10.38 -10.81
N ARG A 525 -10.10 9.29 -11.59
CA ARG A 525 -9.16 8.93 -12.67
C ARG A 525 -9.64 9.42 -14.04
N THR A 526 -10.96 9.47 -14.20
CA THR A 526 -11.66 9.69 -15.46
C THR A 526 -12.72 10.76 -15.25
N PRO A 527 -12.37 12.06 -15.11
CA PRO A 527 -13.35 13.11 -14.83
C PRO A 527 -14.50 13.18 -15.84
N GLU A 528 -14.23 12.77 -17.09
CA GLU A 528 -15.24 12.63 -18.16
C GLU A 528 -16.32 11.57 -17.87
N SER A 529 -16.10 10.68 -16.89
CA SER A 529 -17.08 9.70 -16.43
C SER A 529 -18.09 10.26 -15.44
N TYR A 530 -18.00 11.54 -15.06
CA TYR A 530 -18.96 12.12 -14.14
C TYR A 530 -20.39 12.07 -14.69
N LYS A 531 -21.33 11.61 -13.87
CA LYS A 531 -22.71 11.26 -14.25
C LYS A 531 -22.79 10.18 -15.35
N SER A 532 -21.82 9.27 -15.43
CA SER A 532 -21.99 8.10 -16.29
C SER A 532 -23.18 7.27 -15.83
N VAL A 533 -23.83 6.58 -16.76
CA VAL A 533 -25.02 5.76 -16.48
C VAL A 533 -24.73 4.30 -16.78
N VAL A 534 -24.86 3.46 -15.76
CA VAL A 534 -24.70 2.00 -15.85
C VAL A 534 -25.93 1.39 -16.51
N ILE A 535 -25.70 0.67 -17.61
CA ILE A 535 -26.73 0.02 -18.43
C ILE A 535 -26.62 -1.51 -18.46
N ALA A 536 -25.48 -2.07 -18.05
CA ALA A 536 -25.27 -3.51 -17.96
C ALA A 536 -24.16 -3.84 -16.95
N GLU A 537 -24.19 -5.04 -16.38
CA GLU A 537 -23.24 -5.49 -15.35
C GLU A 537 -22.85 -6.96 -15.55
N ASN A 538 -21.66 -7.35 -15.12
CA ASN A 538 -21.22 -8.75 -15.19
C ASN A 538 -21.42 -9.53 -13.86
N GLY A 539 -21.83 -8.85 -12.78
CA GLY A 539 -22.01 -9.45 -11.45
C GLY A 539 -20.73 -9.62 -10.64
N TYR A 540 -19.59 -9.17 -11.16
CA TYR A 540 -18.27 -9.20 -10.51
C TYR A 540 -17.69 -7.79 -10.27
N GLY A 541 -18.50 -6.74 -10.48
CA GLY A 541 -18.12 -5.34 -10.27
C GLY A 541 -17.91 -4.55 -11.56
N ASP A 542 -17.69 -5.20 -12.71
CA ASP A 542 -17.55 -4.47 -13.98
C ASP A 542 -18.91 -4.08 -14.54
N SER A 543 -18.94 -2.92 -15.20
CA SER A 543 -20.15 -2.33 -15.72
C SER A 543 -19.97 -1.73 -17.11
N ILE A 544 -21.07 -1.71 -17.88
CA ILE A 544 -21.15 -0.96 -19.13
C ILE A 544 -21.86 0.35 -18.86
N ASN A 545 -21.23 1.43 -19.29
CA ASN A 545 -21.64 2.79 -19.02
C ASN A 545 -21.84 3.59 -20.31
N LEU A 546 -22.77 4.54 -20.25
CA LEU A 546 -22.84 5.67 -21.18
C LEU A 546 -22.26 6.91 -20.49
N LEU A 547 -21.50 7.72 -21.22
CA LEU A 547 -20.95 8.99 -20.71
C LEU A 547 -21.75 10.16 -21.25
N LEU A 548 -21.72 11.31 -20.56
CA LEU A 548 -22.24 12.57 -21.11
C LEU A 548 -21.46 12.99 -22.35
N GLU A 549 -22.14 13.59 -23.33
CA GLU A 549 -21.49 14.26 -24.46
C GLU A 549 -20.55 15.35 -23.96
N LYS A 550 -19.45 15.59 -24.67
CA LYS A 550 -18.43 16.56 -24.26
C LYS A 550 -19.05 17.93 -23.95
N ASP A 551 -19.91 18.41 -24.84
CA ASP A 551 -20.47 19.76 -24.80
C ASP A 551 -21.91 19.82 -24.23
N SER A 552 -22.41 18.73 -23.64
CA SER A 552 -23.74 18.66 -23.03
C SER A 552 -23.67 18.30 -21.54
N ASP A 553 -24.57 18.89 -20.75
CA ASP A 553 -24.72 18.62 -19.31
C ASP A 553 -25.76 17.54 -19.00
N TYR A 554 -26.53 17.15 -20.04
CA TYR A 554 -27.67 16.25 -19.92
C TYR A 554 -27.62 15.10 -20.91
N MET A 555 -27.14 15.33 -22.14
CA MET A 555 -27.19 14.32 -23.20
C MET A 555 -26.09 13.26 -23.00
N LEU A 556 -26.47 11.99 -22.96
CA LEU A 556 -25.54 10.87 -23.00
C LEU A 556 -25.09 10.59 -24.45
N GLN A 557 -23.88 10.04 -24.60
CA GLN A 557 -23.37 9.58 -25.89
C GLN A 557 -23.95 8.20 -26.22
N ASP A 558 -24.22 7.92 -27.50
CA ASP A 558 -24.39 6.54 -27.99
C ASP A 558 -23.01 5.89 -28.23
N VAL A 559 -22.28 5.76 -27.12
CA VAL A 559 -20.96 5.14 -27.04
C VAL A 559 -20.92 4.32 -25.76
N TYR A 560 -20.55 3.05 -25.89
CA TYR A 560 -20.45 2.14 -24.76
C TYR A 560 -19.03 2.12 -24.20
N TYR A 561 -18.93 2.27 -22.88
CA TYR A 561 -17.69 2.19 -22.15
C TYR A 561 -17.75 1.07 -21.12
N GLU A 562 -16.72 0.23 -21.09
CA GLU A 562 -16.52 -0.79 -20.08
C GLU A 562 -15.70 -0.20 -18.92
N PHE A 563 -16.25 -0.29 -17.71
CA PHE A 563 -15.63 0.16 -16.48
C PHE A 563 -15.17 -1.09 -15.72
N LEU A 564 -13.87 -1.21 -15.51
CA LEU A 564 -13.24 -2.37 -14.90
C LEU A 564 -12.94 -2.11 -13.43
N HIS A 565 -13.61 -2.84 -12.54
CA HIS A 565 -13.50 -2.65 -11.09
C HIS A 565 -12.08 -2.93 -10.57
N GLU A 566 -11.47 -4.03 -11.03
CA GLU A 566 -10.14 -4.46 -10.54
C GLU A 566 -9.01 -3.51 -10.93
N THR A 567 -9.14 -2.83 -12.07
CA THR A 567 -8.06 -2.00 -12.63
C THR A 567 -8.37 -0.51 -12.61
N GLY A 568 -9.60 -0.12 -12.24
CA GLY A 568 -10.08 1.25 -12.33
C GLY A 568 -10.04 1.81 -13.78
N GLN A 569 -10.01 0.96 -14.80
CA GLN A 569 -9.88 1.38 -16.20
C GLN A 569 -11.25 1.60 -16.85
N VAL A 570 -11.38 2.73 -17.56
CA VAL A 570 -12.49 2.99 -18.49
C VAL A 570 -12.02 2.74 -19.92
N LYS A 571 -12.68 1.80 -20.62
CA LYS A 571 -12.36 1.38 -22.00
C LYS A 571 -13.53 1.64 -22.92
N LYS A 572 -13.29 2.34 -24.04
CA LYS A 572 -14.31 2.50 -25.09
C LYS A 572 -14.49 1.18 -25.85
N LEU A 573 -15.71 0.67 -25.91
CA LEU A 573 -16.05 -0.55 -26.65
C LEU A 573 -16.47 -0.26 -28.09
N GLY A 574 -17.22 0.82 -28.32
CA GLY A 574 -17.77 1.14 -29.64
C GLY A 574 -19.08 1.91 -29.57
N HIS A 575 -19.84 1.86 -30.67
CA HIS A 575 -21.15 2.49 -30.89
C HIS A 575 -22.24 1.45 -31.10
#